data_AF-T0M8J6-F1
#
_entry.id   AF-T0M8J6-F1
#
_cell.length_a   1.000
_cell.length_b   1.000
_cell.length_c   1.000
_cell.angle_alpha   90.00
_cell.angle_beta   90.00
_cell.angle_gamma   90.00
#
_symmetry.space_group_name_H-M   'P 1'
#
loop_
_entity.id
_entity.type
_entity.pdbx_description
1 polymer ?
#
loop_
_entity_poly.entity_id
_entity_poly.type
_entity_poly.pdbx_seq_one_letter_code
_entity_poly.pdbx_strand_id
1 'polypeptide(L)'
;MPASIDNDIYGADFTLGADTAMNRIVESIDHLSSTMRSHQRIFVVEVMGNTCGWLSIMTSISCISDYMLIPEDPPEDWKKEVLENIRFAQKHGKPGMFIIISEGSIDKQNIKIQSSEVVDFIKSYNIDVRLLKLGHVQRGGPTSAFDRILGTLSGIKAFEELFTDLVPRVVLFKDGDLDLYELEHIIEMNDSLKKYQQEKQYNKIIQLRGNLFKTLHRIYNTIISNKKDNRALFMEDINLKLLVQDNIHLKINMIN
;
A
#
# COMPACT_ATOMS: atom_id res chain seq x y z
N MET A 1 19.24 -9.51 -8.12
CA MET A 1 18.40 -9.19 -6.94
C MET A 1 17.77 -7.83 -7.14
N PRO A 2 16.45 -7.67 -7.04
CA PRO A 2 15.82 -6.36 -7.20
C PRO A 2 15.97 -5.52 -5.93
N ALA A 3 16.49 -4.30 -6.11
CA ALA A 3 16.56 -3.28 -5.08
C ALA A 3 15.79 -2.06 -5.56
N SER A 4 14.59 -1.90 -5.02
CA SER A 4 13.63 -0.86 -5.39
C SER A 4 12.78 -0.56 -4.15
N ILE A 5 12.58 0.71 -3.85
CA ILE A 5 11.64 1.11 -2.79
C ILE A 5 10.18 1.01 -3.26
N ASP A 6 9.95 1.06 -4.57
CA ASP A 6 8.63 1.15 -5.16
C ASP A 6 7.90 -0.22 -5.11
N ASN A 7 8.65 -1.30 -4.93
CA ASN A 7 8.18 -2.69 -5.04
C ASN A 7 7.39 -2.96 -6.32
N ASP A 8 7.95 -2.51 -7.44
CA ASP A 8 7.34 -2.52 -8.76
C ASP A 8 7.66 -3.78 -9.58
N ILE A 9 8.30 -4.79 -8.97
CA ILE A 9 8.64 -6.05 -9.62
C ILE A 9 7.44 -7.00 -9.66
N TYR A 10 7.23 -7.64 -10.81
CA TYR A 10 6.15 -8.57 -11.04
C TYR A 10 6.12 -9.67 -9.96
N GLY A 11 4.94 -9.86 -9.36
CA GLY A 11 4.69 -10.92 -8.38
C GLY A 11 5.45 -10.83 -7.05
N ALA A 12 6.39 -9.90 -6.88
CA ALA A 12 7.16 -9.77 -5.65
C ALA A 12 6.27 -9.23 -4.52
N ASP A 13 6.36 -9.85 -3.34
CA ASP A 13 5.72 -9.31 -2.14
C ASP A 13 6.55 -8.18 -1.53
N PHE A 14 7.89 -8.31 -1.58
CA PHE A 14 8.85 -7.29 -1.17
C PHE A 14 10.09 -7.28 -2.07
N THR A 15 10.55 -6.08 -2.44
CA THR A 15 11.88 -5.81 -2.98
C THR A 15 12.76 -5.17 -1.91
N LEU A 16 14.07 -5.29 -2.06
CA LEU A 16 15.01 -4.71 -1.10
C LEU A 16 14.84 -3.19 -1.03
N GLY A 17 14.58 -2.70 0.19
CA GLY A 17 14.37 -1.29 0.50
C GLY A 17 12.91 -0.88 0.62
N ALA A 18 11.96 -1.71 0.17
CA ALA A 18 10.54 -1.40 0.22
C ALA A 18 10.02 -1.30 1.66
N ASP A 19 10.43 -2.22 2.54
CA ASP A 19 10.05 -2.17 3.96
C ASP A 19 10.71 -0.98 4.68
N THR A 20 11.97 -0.68 4.38
CA THR A 20 12.67 0.50 4.92
C THR A 20 11.95 1.78 4.52
N ALA A 21 11.56 1.92 3.26
CA ALA A 21 10.80 3.07 2.77
C ALA A 21 9.44 3.19 3.45
N MET A 22 8.71 2.07 3.59
CA MET A 22 7.45 2.00 4.32
C MET A 22 7.61 2.49 5.77
N ASN A 23 8.63 2.04 6.48
CA ASN A 23 8.89 2.49 7.86
C ASN A 23 9.13 4.01 7.94
N ARG A 24 9.84 4.61 6.98
CA ARG A 24 10.04 6.07 6.92
C ARG A 24 8.72 6.83 6.71
N ILE A 25 7.83 6.29 5.89
CA ILE A 25 6.51 6.89 5.64
C ILE A 25 5.67 6.84 6.92
N VAL A 26 5.58 5.66 7.55
CA VAL A 26 4.81 5.44 8.78
C VAL A 26 5.32 6.34 9.91
N GLU A 27 6.63 6.38 10.14
CA GLU A 27 7.27 7.24 11.14
C GLU A 27 6.91 8.73 10.93
N SER A 28 6.92 9.18 9.67
CA SER A 28 6.55 10.56 9.33
C SER A 28 5.08 10.86 9.61
N ILE A 29 4.17 9.91 9.35
CA ILE A 29 2.73 10.05 9.63
C ILE A 29 2.46 10.02 11.14
N ASP A 30 3.16 9.17 11.89
CA ASP A 30 3.01 9.07 13.34
C ASP A 30 3.40 10.38 14.04
N HIS A 31 4.46 11.06 13.58
CA HIS A 31 4.83 12.39 14.06
C HIS A 31 3.73 13.44 13.85
N LEU A 32 2.92 13.31 12.81
CA LEU A 32 1.83 14.23 12.52
C LEU A 32 0.52 13.88 13.23
N SER A 33 0.32 12.61 13.59
CA SER A 33 -0.95 12.10 14.12
C SER A 33 -1.45 12.85 15.36
N SER A 34 -0.55 13.25 16.25
CA SER A 34 -0.89 14.05 17.44
C SER A 34 -1.40 15.45 17.07
N THR A 35 -0.69 16.14 16.17
CA THR A 35 -1.04 17.50 15.71
C THR A 35 -2.29 17.52 14.83
N MET A 36 -2.53 16.45 14.07
CA MET A 36 -3.71 16.27 13.25
C MET A 36 -4.97 16.22 14.12
N ARG A 37 -4.95 15.43 15.18
CA ARG A 37 -6.09 15.26 16.09
C ARG A 37 -6.41 16.53 16.88
N SER A 38 -5.39 17.26 17.32
CA SER A 38 -5.58 18.49 18.11
C SER A 38 -6.14 19.66 17.30
N HIS A 39 -5.78 19.77 16.02
CA HIS A 39 -6.22 20.86 15.14
C HIS A 39 -7.35 20.49 14.19
N GLN A 40 -7.86 19.28 14.29
CA GLN A 40 -8.87 18.73 13.40
C GLN A 40 -8.57 18.85 11.89
N ARG A 41 -7.32 18.51 11.51
CA ARG A 41 -6.79 18.76 10.16
C ARG A 41 -6.88 17.55 9.25
N ILE A 42 -6.92 17.82 7.95
CA ILE A 42 -6.68 16.82 6.91
C ILE A 42 -5.22 16.91 6.45
N PHE A 43 -4.56 15.78 6.32
CA PHE A 43 -3.25 15.69 5.68
C PHE A 43 -3.37 14.88 4.39
N VAL A 44 -2.96 15.49 3.28
CA VAL A 44 -2.67 14.78 2.04
C VAL A 44 -1.20 14.41 2.08
N VAL A 45 -0.89 13.11 2.02
CA VAL A 45 0.47 12.57 2.13
C VAL A 45 0.87 12.00 0.78
N GLU A 46 1.84 12.64 0.12
CA GLU A 46 2.42 12.15 -1.14
C GLU A 46 3.51 11.12 -0.84
N VAL A 47 3.29 9.91 -1.31
CA VAL A 47 4.14 8.74 -1.12
C VAL A 47 4.80 8.38 -2.44
N MET A 48 6.09 8.03 -2.43
CA MET A 48 6.80 7.58 -3.63
C MET A 48 6.26 6.22 -4.10
N GLY A 49 6.68 5.77 -5.27
CA GLY A 49 6.19 4.54 -5.86
C GLY A 49 6.17 4.55 -7.39
N ASN A 50 6.53 5.67 -8.02
CA ASN A 50 6.51 5.84 -9.47
C ASN A 50 5.17 5.39 -10.08
N THR A 51 5.08 4.24 -10.77
CA THR A 51 3.83 3.71 -11.34
C THR A 51 3.23 2.56 -10.51
N CYS A 52 3.65 2.43 -9.25
CA CYS A 52 3.22 1.40 -8.32
C CYS A 52 2.68 2.01 -7.02
N GLY A 53 1.47 1.60 -6.64
CA GLY A 53 0.81 1.99 -5.41
C GLY A 53 1.18 1.14 -4.20
N TRP A 54 2.19 0.26 -4.28
CA TRP A 54 2.49 -0.69 -3.19
C TRP A 54 2.79 0.02 -1.87
N LEU A 55 3.69 1.01 -1.87
CA LEU A 55 3.98 1.82 -0.67
C LEU A 55 2.72 2.51 -0.13
N SER A 56 1.85 2.98 -1.02
CA SER A 56 0.62 3.67 -0.66
C SER A 56 -0.41 2.75 0.00
N ILE A 57 -0.57 1.51 -0.50
CA ILE A 57 -1.45 0.51 0.13
C ILE A 57 -0.93 0.10 1.50
N MET A 58 0.36 -0.25 1.58
CA MET A 58 0.98 -0.66 2.84
C MET A 58 0.86 0.42 3.91
N THR A 59 1.16 1.66 3.52
CA THR A 59 1.01 2.84 4.39
C THR A 59 -0.45 3.04 4.79
N SER A 60 -1.38 2.92 3.83
CA SER A 60 -2.81 3.14 4.09
C SER A 60 -3.37 2.17 5.12
N ILE A 61 -2.98 0.90 5.05
CA ILE A 61 -3.37 -0.10 6.04
C ILE A 61 -2.66 0.16 7.39
N SER A 62 -1.36 0.41 7.36
CA SER A 62 -0.55 0.58 8.59
C SER A 62 -0.95 1.82 9.39
N CYS A 63 -1.28 2.91 8.72
CA CYS A 63 -1.65 4.18 9.34
C CYS A 63 -3.17 4.41 9.42
N ILE A 64 -3.98 3.43 8.97
CA ILE A 64 -5.45 3.51 8.94
C ILE A 64 -5.91 4.79 8.22
N SER A 65 -5.47 4.95 6.97
CA SER A 65 -5.82 6.10 6.15
C SER A 65 -7.33 6.15 5.88
N ASP A 66 -7.83 7.35 5.63
CA ASP A 66 -9.25 7.57 5.36
C ASP A 66 -9.58 7.37 3.89
N TYR A 67 -8.65 7.73 3.03
CA TYR A 67 -8.75 7.58 1.60
C TYR A 67 -7.36 7.40 0.98
N MET A 68 -7.31 6.77 -0.18
CA MET A 68 -6.07 6.43 -0.86
C MET A 68 -6.28 6.54 -2.37
N LEU A 69 -5.30 7.11 -3.05
CA LEU A 69 -5.22 7.17 -4.50
C LEU A 69 -3.99 6.40 -4.97
N ILE A 70 -4.18 5.42 -5.85
CA ILE A 70 -3.11 4.58 -6.44
C ILE A 70 -3.31 4.40 -7.95
N PRO A 71 -2.24 4.15 -8.72
CA PRO A 71 -2.34 3.92 -10.16
C PRO A 71 -2.99 2.59 -10.55
N GLU A 72 -2.95 1.57 -9.69
CA GLU A 72 -3.55 0.25 -9.97
C GLU A 72 -5.08 0.23 -9.88
N ASP A 73 -5.67 1.18 -9.16
CA ASP A 73 -7.12 1.30 -8.96
C ASP A 73 -7.52 2.78 -9.02
N PRO A 74 -7.44 3.40 -10.22
CA PRO A 74 -7.69 4.82 -10.34
C PRO A 74 -9.18 5.13 -10.14
N PRO A 75 -9.53 6.23 -9.46
CA PRO A 75 -10.92 6.63 -9.22
C PRO A 75 -11.62 7.09 -10.51
N GLU A 76 -12.95 6.99 -10.54
CA GLU A 76 -13.77 7.54 -11.63
C GLU A 76 -13.93 9.07 -11.48
N ASP A 77 -14.16 9.53 -10.25
CA ASP A 77 -14.22 10.96 -9.92
C ASP A 77 -13.56 11.18 -8.57
N TRP A 78 -12.24 11.37 -8.60
CA TRP A 78 -11.46 11.55 -7.39
C TRP A 78 -11.94 12.73 -6.54
N LYS A 79 -12.46 13.80 -7.17
CA LYS A 79 -12.95 14.99 -6.46
C LYS A 79 -14.17 14.67 -5.63
N LYS A 80 -15.16 14.01 -6.26
CA LYS A 80 -16.36 13.56 -5.58
C LYS A 80 -16.02 12.56 -4.47
N GLU A 81 -15.20 11.57 -4.77
CA GLU A 81 -14.84 10.51 -3.82
C GLU A 81 -14.08 11.06 -2.59
N VAL A 82 -13.15 12.01 -2.79
CA VAL A 82 -12.47 12.71 -1.68
C VAL A 82 -13.48 13.46 -0.80
N LEU A 83 -14.39 14.24 -1.40
CA LEU A 83 -15.39 14.98 -0.62
C LEU A 83 -16.36 14.08 0.14
N GLU A 84 -16.78 12.97 -0.46
CA GLU A 84 -17.65 11.99 0.21
C GLU A 84 -16.97 11.43 1.46
N ASN A 85 -15.71 11.02 1.36
CA ASN A 85 -14.94 10.50 2.49
C ASN A 85 -14.75 11.56 3.58
N ILE A 86 -14.50 12.82 3.21
CA ILE A 86 -14.35 13.92 4.18
C ILE A 86 -15.65 14.18 4.92
N ARG A 87 -16.77 14.32 4.19
CA ARG A 87 -18.08 14.55 4.79
C ARG A 87 -18.50 13.38 5.69
N PHE A 88 -18.20 12.15 5.27
CA PHE A 88 -18.45 10.97 6.08
C PHE A 88 -17.69 11.03 7.41
N ALA A 89 -16.39 11.32 7.37
CA ALA A 89 -15.56 11.41 8.57
C ALA A 89 -16.03 12.54 9.51
N GLN A 90 -16.33 13.72 8.96
CA GLN A 90 -16.86 14.85 9.72
C GLN A 90 -18.22 14.55 10.37
N LYS A 91 -19.13 13.91 9.63
CA LYS A 91 -20.45 13.49 10.15
C LYS A 91 -20.33 12.55 11.35
N HIS A 92 -19.30 11.71 11.38
CA HIS A 92 -19.04 10.76 12.47
C HIS A 92 -18.06 11.31 13.52
N GLY A 93 -17.76 12.62 13.49
CA GLY A 93 -16.95 13.28 14.50
C GLY A 93 -15.47 12.88 14.51
N LYS A 94 -14.95 12.32 13.41
CA LYS A 94 -13.51 12.00 13.31
C LYS A 94 -12.72 13.32 13.32
N PRO A 95 -11.79 13.52 14.26
CA PRO A 95 -11.13 14.81 14.41
C PRO A 95 -10.25 15.15 13.22
N GLY A 96 -9.51 14.20 12.64
CA GLY A 96 -8.65 14.46 11.50
C GLY A 96 -8.53 13.28 10.55
N MET A 97 -7.94 13.51 9.39
CA MET A 97 -7.88 12.54 8.31
C MET A 97 -6.53 12.47 7.62
N PHE A 98 -6.17 11.28 7.18
CA PHE A 98 -5.06 11.05 6.25
C PHE A 98 -5.60 10.62 4.90
N ILE A 99 -5.20 11.33 3.84
CA ILE A 99 -5.41 10.95 2.45
C ILE A 99 -4.04 10.61 1.87
N ILE A 100 -3.83 9.33 1.55
CA ILE A 100 -2.56 8.87 0.96
C ILE A 100 -2.67 8.99 -0.56
N ILE A 101 -1.69 9.60 -1.21
CA ILE A 101 -1.62 9.66 -2.66
C ILE A 101 -0.26 9.14 -3.12
N SER A 102 -0.28 8.08 -3.93
CA SER A 102 0.91 7.64 -4.65
C SER A 102 1.36 8.74 -5.59
N GLU A 103 2.67 8.96 -5.69
CA GLU A 103 3.29 9.79 -6.72
C GLU A 103 2.77 9.37 -8.10
N GLY A 104 2.42 8.09 -8.28
CA GLY A 104 1.88 7.45 -9.47
C GLY A 104 0.44 7.72 -9.83
N SER A 105 -0.35 8.29 -8.93
CA SER A 105 -1.80 8.34 -9.07
C SER A 105 -2.28 9.02 -10.36
N ILE A 106 -3.29 8.40 -10.96
CA ILE A 106 -3.98 8.86 -12.17
C ILE A 106 -5.48 8.66 -12.00
N ASP A 107 -6.27 9.30 -12.85
CA ASP A 107 -7.70 8.99 -13.03
C ASP A 107 -7.92 7.92 -14.10
N LYS A 108 -9.19 7.54 -14.33
CA LYS A 108 -9.58 6.56 -15.36
C LYS A 108 -9.30 7.06 -16.80
N GLN A 109 -9.05 8.34 -16.99
CA GLN A 109 -8.60 8.94 -18.24
C GLN A 109 -7.08 8.89 -18.42
N ASN A 110 -6.33 8.28 -17.49
CA ASN A 110 -4.87 8.26 -17.41
C ASN A 110 -4.26 9.67 -17.20
N ILE A 111 -5.03 10.62 -16.69
CA ILE A 111 -4.56 11.95 -16.34
C ILE A 111 -3.97 11.89 -14.94
N LYS A 112 -2.79 12.48 -14.77
CA LYS A 112 -2.10 12.55 -13.48
C LYS A 112 -2.96 13.30 -12.46
N ILE A 113 -3.10 12.73 -11.27
CA ILE A 113 -3.68 13.43 -10.11
C ILE A 113 -2.53 13.93 -9.25
N GLN A 114 -2.31 15.24 -9.20
CA GLN A 114 -1.24 15.79 -8.35
C GLN A 114 -1.73 15.99 -6.91
N SER A 115 -0.87 15.72 -5.94
CA SER A 115 -1.19 15.93 -4.51
C SER A 115 -1.55 17.39 -4.20
N SER A 116 -0.93 18.35 -4.89
CA SER A 116 -1.25 19.78 -4.79
C SER A 116 -2.65 20.09 -5.30
N GLU A 117 -3.08 19.45 -6.39
CA GLU A 117 -4.44 19.63 -6.94
C GLU A 117 -5.49 19.11 -5.96
N VAL A 118 -5.22 17.99 -5.27
CA VAL A 118 -6.10 17.46 -4.22
C VAL A 118 -6.22 18.45 -3.06
N VAL A 119 -5.10 19.02 -2.63
CA VAL A 119 -5.05 20.00 -1.53
C VAL A 119 -5.80 21.28 -1.90
N ASP A 120 -5.55 21.85 -3.07
CA ASP A 120 -6.21 23.08 -3.53
C ASP A 120 -7.71 22.87 -3.73
N PHE A 121 -8.10 21.70 -4.23
CA PHE A 121 -9.50 21.30 -4.30
C PHE A 121 -10.15 21.24 -2.91
N ILE A 122 -9.53 20.60 -1.91
CA ILE A 122 -10.08 20.56 -0.55
C ILE A 122 -10.15 21.96 0.08
N LYS A 123 -9.14 22.80 -0.13
CA LYS A 123 -9.13 24.20 0.35
C LYS A 123 -10.26 25.02 -0.23
N SER A 124 -10.70 24.75 -1.46
CA SER A 124 -11.83 25.47 -2.07
C SER A 124 -13.16 25.30 -1.30
N TYR A 125 -13.26 24.27 -0.45
CA TYR A 125 -14.38 24.03 0.46
C TYR A 125 -14.15 24.61 1.87
N ASN A 126 -13.13 25.47 2.04
CA ASN A 126 -12.77 26.11 3.31
C ASN A 126 -12.43 25.11 4.43
N ILE A 127 -11.81 23.98 4.07
CA ILE A 127 -11.35 22.93 4.98
C ILE A 127 -9.84 23.08 5.19
N ASP A 128 -9.37 23.04 6.44
CA ASP A 128 -7.93 23.09 6.76
C ASP A 128 -7.25 21.79 6.34
N VAL A 129 -6.43 21.88 5.30
CA VAL A 129 -5.69 20.78 4.72
C VAL A 129 -4.23 21.14 4.53
N ARG A 130 -3.36 20.17 4.81
CA ARG A 130 -1.91 20.30 4.65
C ARG A 130 -1.39 19.22 3.71
N LEU A 131 -0.39 19.60 2.93
CA LEU A 131 0.35 18.70 2.07
C LEU A 131 1.62 18.26 2.79
N LEU A 132 1.84 16.95 2.89
CA LEU A 132 3.11 16.37 3.26
C LEU A 132 3.71 15.68 2.04
N LYS A 133 4.73 16.28 1.44
CA LYS A 133 5.57 15.60 0.45
C LYS A 133 6.79 15.04 1.15
N LEU A 134 6.84 13.71 1.31
CA LEU A 134 7.95 13.06 1.99
C LEU A 134 9.24 13.10 1.16
N GLY A 135 9.11 12.98 -0.17
CA GLY A 135 10.24 13.00 -1.09
C GLY A 135 11.33 12.01 -0.69
N HIS A 136 12.60 12.46 -0.74
CA HIS A 136 13.79 11.62 -0.53
C HIS A 136 13.96 11.04 0.88
N VAL A 137 13.16 11.48 1.86
CA VAL A 137 13.15 10.85 3.21
C VAL A 137 12.83 9.35 3.10
N GLN A 138 12.03 8.96 2.11
CA GLN A 138 11.64 7.57 1.84
C GLN A 138 12.79 6.69 1.31
N ARG A 139 13.87 7.30 0.80
CA ARG A 139 15.07 6.60 0.30
C ARG A 139 16.22 6.59 1.30
N GLY A 140 16.11 7.38 2.37
CA GLY A 140 17.18 7.61 3.34
C GLY A 140 16.97 6.90 4.68
N GLY A 141 17.97 7.03 5.55
CA GLY A 141 17.95 6.49 6.90
C GLY A 141 18.44 5.05 7.02
N PRO A 142 18.44 4.49 8.24
CA PRO A 142 18.92 3.14 8.48
C PRO A 142 17.97 2.10 7.88
N THR A 143 18.54 1.09 7.23
CA THR A 143 17.82 -0.09 6.72
C THR A 143 17.08 -0.80 7.85
N SER A 144 15.82 -1.17 7.61
CA SER A 144 14.98 -1.89 8.56
C SER A 144 15.55 -3.28 8.87
N ALA A 145 15.09 -3.89 9.97
CA ALA A 145 15.50 -5.25 10.32
C ALA A 145 15.09 -6.27 9.24
N PHE A 146 13.89 -6.11 8.68
CA PHE A 146 13.38 -6.98 7.61
C PHE A 146 14.25 -6.88 6.36
N ASP A 147 14.53 -5.67 5.84
CA ASP A 147 15.37 -5.50 4.65
C ASP A 147 16.82 -5.98 4.85
N ARG A 148 17.37 -5.89 6.08
CA ARG A 148 18.70 -6.45 6.40
C ARG A 148 18.68 -7.98 6.28
N ILE A 149 17.70 -8.63 6.89
CA ILE A 149 17.56 -10.10 6.84
C ILE A 149 17.30 -10.54 5.40
N LEU A 150 16.33 -9.92 4.73
CA LEU A 150 15.98 -10.22 3.34
C LEU A 150 17.18 -10.02 2.41
N GLY A 151 17.95 -8.95 2.59
CA GLY A 151 19.18 -8.69 1.84
C GLY A 151 20.24 -9.77 2.03
N THR A 152 20.49 -10.19 3.27
CA THR A 152 21.43 -11.28 3.58
C THR A 152 20.97 -12.60 2.94
N LEU A 153 19.72 -13.00 3.14
CA LEU A 153 19.20 -14.25 2.57
C LEU A 153 19.20 -14.23 1.04
N SER A 154 18.83 -13.09 0.45
CA SER A 154 18.85 -12.90 -1.02
C SER A 154 20.26 -13.00 -1.59
N GLY A 155 21.25 -12.45 -0.89
CA GLY A 155 22.66 -12.55 -1.27
C GLY A 155 23.17 -13.99 -1.22
N ILE A 156 22.83 -14.75 -0.16
CA ILE A 156 23.20 -16.16 -0.02
C ILE A 156 22.57 -16.99 -1.16
N LYS A 157 21.26 -16.86 -1.38
CA LYS A 157 20.53 -17.57 -2.45
C LYS A 157 21.11 -17.24 -3.83
N ALA A 158 21.40 -15.96 -4.10
CA ALA A 158 22.02 -15.54 -5.34
C ALA A 158 23.44 -16.10 -5.51
N PHE A 159 24.20 -16.24 -4.43
CA PHE A 159 25.54 -16.81 -4.46
C PHE A 159 25.53 -18.32 -4.72
N GLU A 160 24.63 -19.06 -4.08
CA GLU A 160 24.45 -20.51 -4.32
C GLU A 160 24.14 -20.81 -5.79
N GLU A 161 23.38 -19.92 -6.42
CA GLU A 161 22.99 -20.01 -7.83
C GLU A 161 24.15 -19.85 -8.82
N LEU A 162 25.20 -19.09 -8.46
CA LEU A 162 26.37 -18.85 -9.32
C LEU A 162 27.15 -20.13 -9.67
N PHE A 163 26.93 -21.22 -8.94
CA PHE A 163 27.58 -22.51 -9.15
C PHE A 163 26.77 -23.46 -10.06
N THR A 164 25.67 -22.99 -10.65
CA THR A 164 24.81 -23.76 -11.56
C THR A 164 24.95 -23.27 -13.01
N ASP A 165 24.35 -23.99 -13.97
CA ASP A 165 24.40 -23.61 -15.38
C ASP A 165 23.76 -22.23 -15.64
N LEU A 166 24.43 -21.44 -16.50
CA LEU A 166 24.30 -19.99 -16.71
C LEU A 166 22.97 -19.51 -17.34
N VAL A 167 21.82 -19.79 -16.72
CA VAL A 167 20.57 -19.10 -17.06
C VAL A 167 20.43 -17.85 -16.17
N PRO A 168 20.26 -16.65 -16.74
CA PRO A 168 20.03 -15.44 -15.95
C PRO A 168 18.77 -15.57 -15.07
N ARG A 169 18.97 -15.57 -13.75
CA ARG A 169 17.90 -15.67 -12.76
C ARG A 169 17.86 -14.46 -11.83
N VAL A 170 16.71 -14.23 -11.22
CA VAL A 170 16.47 -13.20 -10.20
C VAL A 170 15.90 -13.83 -8.94
N VAL A 171 16.48 -13.47 -7.79
CA VAL A 171 15.95 -13.84 -6.48
C VAL A 171 14.79 -12.90 -6.14
N LEU A 172 13.60 -13.46 -5.88
CA LEU A 172 12.41 -12.72 -5.46
C LEU A 172 11.86 -13.29 -4.14
N PHE A 173 11.39 -12.39 -3.28
CA PHE A 173 10.56 -12.77 -2.14
C PHE A 173 9.09 -12.73 -2.56
N LYS A 174 8.47 -13.91 -2.63
CA LYS A 174 7.12 -14.09 -3.13
C LYS A 174 6.44 -15.24 -2.39
N ASP A 175 5.19 -15.04 -2.00
CA ASP A 175 4.35 -16.03 -1.33
C ASP A 175 4.95 -16.51 0.00
N GLY A 176 5.68 -15.63 0.67
CA GLY A 176 6.37 -15.90 1.94
C GLY A 176 7.67 -16.69 1.80
N ASP A 177 8.11 -16.97 0.58
CA ASP A 177 9.36 -17.71 0.30
C ASP A 177 10.32 -16.89 -0.57
N LEU A 178 11.60 -17.25 -0.50
CA LEU A 178 12.68 -16.62 -1.25
C LEU A 178 13.20 -17.59 -2.31
N ASP A 179 12.86 -17.32 -3.57
CA ASP A 179 13.16 -18.24 -4.66
C ASP A 179 13.69 -17.57 -5.93
N LEU A 180 14.16 -18.40 -6.86
CA LEU A 180 14.78 -18.00 -8.11
C LEU A 180 13.80 -18.10 -9.27
N TYR A 181 13.73 -17.04 -10.06
CA TYR A 181 12.90 -16.95 -11.26
C TYR A 181 13.75 -16.58 -12.47
N GLU A 182 13.34 -17.02 -13.66
CA GLU A 182 14.01 -16.63 -14.90
C GLU A 182 13.89 -15.11 -15.11
N LEU A 183 15.02 -14.44 -15.35
CA LEU A 183 15.06 -12.99 -15.48
C LEU A 183 14.24 -12.51 -16.68
N GLU A 184 14.30 -13.23 -17.80
CA GLU A 184 13.56 -12.92 -19.02
C GLU A 184 12.06 -12.88 -18.76
N HIS A 185 11.52 -13.94 -18.12
CA HIS A 185 10.12 -13.99 -17.74
C HIS A 185 9.70 -12.80 -16.85
N ILE A 186 10.52 -12.43 -15.85
CA ILE A 186 10.20 -11.29 -14.98
C ILE A 186 10.19 -9.97 -15.77
N ILE A 187 11.11 -9.76 -16.70
CA ILE A 187 11.15 -8.57 -17.56
C ILE A 187 9.89 -8.50 -18.43
N GLU A 188 9.53 -9.59 -19.10
CA GLU A 188 8.32 -9.66 -19.95
C GLU A 188 7.04 -9.34 -19.17
N MET A 189 6.93 -9.88 -17.95
CA MET A 189 5.77 -9.63 -17.09
C MET A 189 5.74 -8.19 -16.57
N ASN A 190 6.89 -7.61 -16.23
CA ASN A 190 7.02 -6.20 -15.86
C ASN A 190 6.65 -5.26 -17.01
N ASP A 191 7.03 -5.57 -18.24
CA ASP A 191 6.63 -4.77 -19.41
C ASP A 191 5.14 -4.93 -19.73
N SER A 192 4.58 -6.11 -19.49
CA SER A 192 3.13 -6.34 -19.59
C SER A 192 2.34 -5.46 -18.61
N LEU A 193 2.82 -5.22 -17.39
CA LEU A 193 2.20 -4.28 -16.44
C LEU A 193 2.07 -2.87 -17.04
N LYS A 194 3.14 -2.36 -17.67
CA LYS A 194 3.14 -1.03 -18.30
C LYS A 194 2.13 -0.96 -19.45
N LYS A 195 2.09 -2.01 -20.28
CA LYS A 195 1.12 -2.13 -21.39
C LYS A 195 -0.32 -2.12 -20.87
N TYR A 196 -0.62 -2.92 -19.83
CA TYR A 196 -1.96 -2.96 -19.25
C TYR A 196 -2.38 -1.64 -18.61
N GLN A 197 -1.45 -0.85 -18.07
CA GLN A 197 -1.75 0.51 -17.60
C GLN A 197 -2.19 1.42 -18.76
N GLN A 198 -1.49 1.39 -19.88
CA GLN A 198 -1.85 2.17 -21.08
C GLN A 198 -3.19 1.74 -21.66
N GLU A 199 -3.47 0.43 -21.66
CA GLU A 199 -4.73 -0.17 -22.11
C GLU A 199 -5.87 -0.07 -21.08
N LYS A 200 -5.63 0.55 -19.91
CA LYS A 200 -6.61 0.71 -18.81
C LYS A 200 -7.15 -0.63 -18.27
N GLN A 201 -6.36 -1.69 -18.34
CA GLN A 201 -6.69 -3.03 -17.87
C GLN A 201 -6.32 -3.23 -16.40
N TYR A 202 -6.83 -2.37 -15.52
CA TYR A 202 -6.47 -2.29 -14.09
C TYR A 202 -6.64 -3.62 -13.33
N ASN A 203 -7.70 -4.38 -13.63
CA ASN A 203 -7.92 -5.69 -13.01
C ASN A 203 -6.77 -6.67 -13.28
N LYS A 204 -6.18 -6.63 -14.48
CA LYS A 204 -5.01 -7.48 -14.81
C LYS A 204 -3.77 -7.00 -14.05
N ILE A 205 -3.59 -5.69 -13.91
CA ILE A 205 -2.47 -5.11 -13.17
C ILE A 205 -2.51 -5.59 -11.72
N ILE A 206 -3.67 -5.49 -11.06
CA ILE A 206 -3.85 -5.99 -9.68
C ILE A 206 -3.55 -7.49 -9.59
N GLN A 207 -4.02 -8.30 -10.54
CA GLN A 207 -3.78 -9.76 -10.56
C GLN A 207 -2.29 -10.12 -10.66
N LEU A 208 -1.50 -9.28 -11.33
CA LEU A 208 -0.07 -9.46 -11.54
C LEU A 208 0.80 -8.91 -10.39
N ARG A 209 0.22 -8.19 -9.43
CA ARG A 209 0.91 -7.82 -8.18
C ARG A 209 1.06 -9.03 -7.24
N GLY A 210 1.98 -8.92 -6.28
CA GLY A 210 2.19 -9.91 -5.23
C GLY A 210 0.91 -10.22 -4.43
N ASN A 211 0.87 -11.40 -3.79
CA ASN A 211 -0.31 -11.86 -3.04
C ASN A 211 -0.62 -10.95 -1.85
N LEU A 212 0.41 -10.38 -1.22
CA LEU A 212 0.21 -9.41 -0.15
C LEU A 212 -0.51 -8.16 -0.65
N PHE A 213 -0.09 -7.59 -1.79
CA PHE A 213 -0.74 -6.41 -2.40
C PHE A 213 -2.23 -6.67 -2.68
N LYS A 214 -2.54 -7.79 -3.33
CA LYS A 214 -3.93 -8.17 -3.65
C LYS A 214 -4.79 -8.33 -2.41
N THR A 215 -4.23 -8.95 -1.37
CA THR A 215 -4.91 -9.15 -0.10
C THR A 215 -5.22 -7.82 0.58
N LEU A 216 -4.24 -6.92 0.66
CA LEU A 216 -4.41 -5.62 1.29
C LEU A 216 -5.31 -4.69 0.48
N HIS A 217 -5.23 -4.71 -0.86
CA HIS A 217 -6.16 -3.97 -1.73
C HIS A 217 -7.61 -4.38 -1.46
N ARG A 218 -7.88 -5.69 -1.41
CA ARG A 218 -9.21 -6.22 -1.07
C ARG A 218 -9.65 -5.77 0.32
N ILE A 219 -8.80 -5.93 1.34
CA ILE A 219 -9.11 -5.54 2.73
C ILE A 219 -9.42 -4.04 2.79
N TYR A 220 -8.58 -3.21 2.18
CA TYR A 220 -8.75 -1.76 2.14
C TYR A 220 -10.10 -1.38 1.51
N ASN A 221 -10.43 -1.95 0.35
CA ASN A 221 -11.70 -1.70 -0.33
C ASN A 221 -12.90 -2.16 0.49
N THR A 222 -12.80 -3.29 1.19
CA THR A 222 -13.84 -3.75 2.12
C THR A 222 -14.02 -2.78 3.30
N ILE A 223 -12.93 -2.25 3.86
CA ILE A 223 -12.99 -1.25 4.94
C ILE A 223 -13.69 0.03 4.45
N ILE A 224 -13.32 0.53 3.27
CA ILE A 224 -13.91 1.76 2.71
C ILE A 224 -15.38 1.56 2.30
N SER A 225 -15.75 0.42 1.71
CA SER A 225 -17.14 0.14 1.37
C SER A 225 -18.01 0.01 2.63
N ASN A 226 -17.51 -0.67 3.66
CA ASN A 226 -18.22 -0.85 4.93
C ASN A 226 -18.48 0.48 5.67
N LYS A 227 -17.59 1.47 5.52
CA LYS A 227 -17.85 2.83 6.03
C LYS A 227 -19.15 3.37 5.44
N LYS A 228 -19.40 3.19 4.13
CA LYS A 228 -20.60 3.73 3.47
C LYS A 228 -21.89 3.03 3.92
N ASP A 229 -21.83 1.73 4.19
CA ASP A 229 -23.02 0.92 4.48
C ASP A 229 -23.30 0.69 5.98
N ASN A 230 -22.41 1.13 6.90
CA ASN A 230 -22.48 0.80 8.33
C ASN A 230 -22.64 -0.71 8.61
N ARG A 231 -22.16 -1.57 7.70
CA ARG A 231 -22.23 -3.03 7.79
C ARG A 231 -20.82 -3.60 7.90
N ALA A 232 -20.65 -4.61 8.75
CA ALA A 232 -19.46 -5.45 8.74
C ALA A 232 -19.70 -6.61 7.76
N LEU A 233 -19.25 -6.49 6.50
CA LEU A 233 -19.43 -7.52 5.47
C LEU A 233 -18.71 -8.86 5.74
N PHE A 234 -17.94 -8.98 6.83
CA PHE A 234 -17.33 -10.25 7.24
C PHE A 234 -18.29 -11.17 8.01
N MET A 235 -19.56 -10.77 8.18
CA MET A 235 -20.58 -11.53 8.90
C MET A 235 -21.85 -11.62 8.04
N GLU A 236 -22.04 -12.73 7.33
CA GLU A 236 -23.38 -13.19 6.97
C GLU A 236 -24.04 -13.67 8.27
N ASP A 237 -25.06 -12.97 8.79
CA ASP A 237 -26.05 -13.33 9.83
C ASP A 237 -25.62 -14.16 11.07
N ILE A 238 -24.33 -14.38 11.29
CA ILE A 238 -23.77 -15.12 12.40
C ILE A 238 -23.15 -14.10 13.34
N ASN A 239 -23.83 -13.84 14.45
CA ASN A 239 -23.26 -13.13 15.60
C ASN A 239 -22.15 -13.98 16.24
N LEU A 240 -20.97 -13.99 15.63
CA LEU A 240 -19.77 -14.60 16.20
C LEU A 240 -19.27 -13.76 17.37
N LYS A 241 -19.29 -14.34 18.57
CA LYS A 241 -18.51 -13.82 19.69
C LYS A 241 -17.05 -14.22 19.47
N LEU A 242 -16.27 -13.34 18.84
CA LEU A 242 -14.83 -13.50 18.72
C LEU A 242 -14.17 -13.13 20.05
N LEU A 243 -13.54 -14.12 20.69
CA LEU A 243 -12.69 -13.90 21.86
C LEU A 243 -11.26 -13.65 21.34
N VAL A 244 -10.73 -12.45 21.60
CA VAL A 244 -9.30 -12.18 21.46
C VAL A 244 -8.72 -12.24 22.86
N GLN A 245 -8.02 -13.33 23.19
CA GLN A 245 -7.45 -13.56 24.51
C GLN A 245 -5.92 -13.51 24.43
N ASP A 246 -5.31 -12.62 25.22
CA ASP A 246 -3.87 -12.62 25.44
C ASP A 246 -3.49 -13.86 26.23
N ASN A 247 -2.48 -14.60 25.75
CA ASN A 247 -2.03 -15.90 26.27
C ASN A 247 -3.04 -17.05 26.11
N ILE A 248 -2.99 -17.69 24.95
CA ILE A 248 -3.63 -18.99 24.75
C ILE A 248 -2.85 -20.04 25.54
N HIS A 249 -3.30 -20.34 26.76
CA HIS A 249 -3.02 -21.65 27.34
C HIS A 249 -3.82 -22.67 26.55
N LEU A 250 -3.19 -23.29 25.54
CA LEU A 250 -3.76 -24.41 24.78
C LEU A 250 -3.99 -25.60 25.72
N LYS A 251 -5.12 -25.60 26.43
CA LYS A 251 -5.64 -26.81 27.05
C LYS A 251 -6.56 -27.46 26.02
N ILE A 252 -6.22 -28.69 25.66
CA ILE A 252 -7.11 -29.60 24.94
C ILE A 252 -8.24 -29.97 25.91
N ASN A 253 -9.19 -29.07 26.11
CA ASN A 253 -10.48 -29.44 26.61
C ASN A 253 -11.39 -29.39 25.41
N MET A 254 -11.71 -30.59 24.91
CA MET A 254 -12.68 -30.79 23.85
C MET A 254 -13.94 -30.00 24.19
N ILE A 255 -14.32 -29.12 23.28
CA ILE A 255 -15.62 -28.48 23.29
C ILE A 255 -16.61 -29.62 22.99
N ASN A 256 -17.33 -30.06 24.01
CA ASN A 256 -18.52 -30.91 23.84
C ASN A 256 -19.64 -30.11 23.17
#